data_AF-A0AAF0L486-F1
#
_entry.id   AF-A0AAF0L486-F1
#
_cell.length_a   1.000
_cell.length_b   1.000
_cell.length_c   1.000
_cell.angle_alpha   90.00
_cell.angle_beta   90.00
_cell.angle_gamma   90.00
#
_symmetry.space_group_name_H-M   'P 1'
#
loop_
_entity.id
_entity.type
_entity.pdbx_description
1 polymer ?
#
loop_
_entity_poly.entity_id
_entity_poly.type
_entity_poly.pdbx_seq_one_letter_code
_entity_poly.pdbx_strand_id
1 'polypeptide(L)'
;MHDPDLPEIVRLRAELDAAWKGVVSLGSSDGPHRDRVVAYLRTAVPDSAGRAARTAGQEAVVAEIRRFADVEVVTSDPTWPASEVWVDVLATAVEAANAAGEPVR
;
A
#
# COMPACT_ATOMS: atom_id res chain seq x y z
N MET A 1 0.01 -27.64 4.34
CA MET A 1 -1.16 -27.04 5.02
C MET A 1 -1.00 -25.54 4.82
N HIS A 2 -1.74 -24.95 3.89
CA HIS A 2 -1.73 -23.48 3.76
C HIS A 2 -2.45 -22.95 4.98
N ASP A 3 -1.73 -22.22 5.83
CA ASP A 3 -2.37 -21.42 6.88
C ASP A 3 -3.42 -20.53 6.17
N PRO A 4 -4.70 -20.53 6.57
CA PRO A 4 -5.64 -19.58 6.00
C PRO A 4 -5.06 -18.18 6.19
N ASP A 5 -4.94 -17.42 5.09
CA ASP A 5 -4.39 -16.06 5.14
C ASP A 5 -5.09 -15.28 6.27
N LEU A 6 -4.29 -14.66 7.14
CA LEU A 6 -4.81 -13.86 8.24
C LEU A 6 -5.77 -12.80 7.67
N PRO A 7 -6.97 -12.60 8.24
CA PRO A 7 -7.97 -11.68 7.68
C PRO A 7 -7.44 -10.27 7.41
N GLU A 8 -6.51 -9.77 8.25
CA GLU A 8 -5.92 -8.45 8.04
C GLU A 8 -4.93 -8.39 6.88
N ILE A 9 -4.25 -9.49 6.56
CA ILE A 9 -3.42 -9.60 5.36
C ILE A 9 -4.31 -9.60 4.10
N VAL A 10 -5.46 -10.28 4.15
CA VAL A 10 -6.44 -10.26 3.04
C VAL A 10 -7.01 -8.85 2.85
N ARG A 11 -7.37 -8.15 3.93
CA ARG A 11 -7.85 -6.76 3.85
C ARG A 11 -6.77 -5.83 3.32
N LEU A 12 -5.52 -5.97 3.77
CA LEU A 12 -4.39 -5.20 3.26
C LEU A 12 -4.22 -5.40 1.74
N ARG A 13 -4.29 -6.65 1.25
CA ARG A 13 -4.22 -6.94 -0.20
C ARG A 13 -5.32 -6.23 -0.98
N ALA A 14 -6.56 -6.25 -0.47
CA ALA A 14 -7.68 -5.58 -1.12
C ALA A 14 -7.49 -4.05 -1.15
N GLU A 15 -6.97 -3.46 -0.08
CA GLU A 15 -6.63 -2.03 -0.05
C GLU A 15 -5.50 -1.68 -1.01
N LEU A 16 -4.47 -2.52 -1.12
CA LEU A 16 -3.36 -2.33 -2.08
C LEU A 16 -3.85 -2.40 -3.54
N ASP A 17 -4.76 -3.34 -3.86
CA ASP A 17 -5.39 -3.44 -5.18
C ASP A 17 -6.29 -2.23 -5.50
N ALA A 18 -7.10 -1.79 -4.54
CA ALA A 18 -7.90 -0.57 -4.70
C ALA A 18 -7.01 0.67 -4.89
N ALA A 19 -5.92 0.77 -4.12
CA ALA A 19 -4.96 1.85 -4.22
C ALA A 19 -4.25 1.87 -5.58
N TRP A 20 -3.80 0.71 -6.06
CA TRP A 20 -3.20 0.55 -7.38
C TRP A 20 -4.13 1.06 -8.49
N LYS A 21 -5.40 0.65 -8.48
CA LYS A 21 -6.43 1.13 -9.42
C LYS A 21 -6.62 2.65 -9.34
N GLY A 22 -6.59 3.20 -8.12
CA GLY A 22 -6.59 4.64 -7.88
C GLY A 22 -5.41 5.34 -8.56
N VAL A 23 -4.19 4.83 -8.38
CA VAL A 23 -3.00 5.39 -9.03
C VAL A 23 -3.09 5.27 -10.56
N VAL A 24 -3.49 4.11 -11.11
CA VAL A 24 -3.72 3.89 -12.55
C VAL A 24 -4.65 4.96 -13.14
N SER A 25 -5.71 5.34 -12.41
CA SER A 25 -6.67 6.36 -12.85
C SER A 25 -6.13 7.80 -12.86
N LEU A 26 -5.02 8.08 -12.15
CA LEU A 26 -4.43 9.42 -12.08
C LEU A 26 -3.93 9.91 -13.44
N GLY A 27 -3.53 9.00 -14.34
CA GLY A 27 -3.06 9.32 -15.68
C GLY A 27 -4.11 10.03 -16.56
N SER A 28 -5.39 9.99 -16.18
CA SER A 28 -6.50 10.63 -16.90
C SER A 28 -7.24 11.67 -16.07
N SER A 29 -6.74 12.00 -14.87
CA SER A 29 -7.44 12.86 -13.90
C SER A 29 -7.00 14.33 -14.01
N ASP A 30 -7.94 15.26 -13.81
CA ASP A 30 -7.65 16.69 -13.66
C ASP A 30 -7.00 17.01 -12.29
N GLY A 31 -6.39 18.20 -12.15
CA GLY A 31 -5.63 18.58 -10.96
C GLY A 31 -6.40 18.37 -9.63
N PRO A 32 -7.60 18.95 -9.44
CA PRO A 32 -8.33 18.81 -8.19
C PRO A 32 -8.85 17.39 -7.89
N HIS A 33 -9.14 16.57 -8.90
CA HIS A 33 -9.49 15.17 -8.67
C HIS A 33 -8.26 14.35 -8.30
N ARG A 34 -7.16 14.54 -9.05
CA ARG A 34 -5.87 13.90 -8.81
C ARG A 34 -5.39 14.14 -7.39
N ASP A 35 -5.38 15.38 -6.92
CA ASP A 35 -4.89 15.72 -5.58
C ASP A 35 -5.71 15.06 -4.46
N ARG A 36 -7.03 14.95 -4.64
CA ARG A 36 -7.90 14.24 -3.69
C ARG A 36 -7.62 12.75 -3.64
N VAL A 37 -7.42 12.12 -4.80
CA VAL A 37 -7.07 10.69 -4.86
C VAL A 37 -5.69 10.46 -4.24
N VAL A 38 -4.69 11.29 -4.56
CA VAL A 38 -3.34 11.19 -3.97
C VAL A 38 -3.40 11.34 -2.44
N ALA A 39 -4.14 12.34 -1.93
CA ALA A 39 -4.31 12.53 -0.49
C ALA A 39 -4.96 11.31 0.18
N TYR A 40 -6.00 10.75 -0.44
CA TYR A 40 -6.65 9.53 0.05
C TYR A 40 -5.67 8.34 0.13
N LEU A 41 -4.91 8.10 -0.94
CA LEU A 41 -3.96 6.98 -1.01
C LEU A 41 -2.88 7.06 0.07
N ARG A 42 -2.34 8.26 0.30
CA ARG A 42 -1.33 8.55 1.32
C ARG A 42 -1.84 8.40 2.76
N THR A 43 -3.14 8.26 2.97
CA THR A 43 -3.72 8.00 4.29
C THR A 43 -4.20 6.56 4.42
N ALA A 44 -5.01 6.09 3.46
CA ALA A 44 -5.69 4.81 3.56
C ALA A 44 -4.72 3.61 3.60
N VAL A 45 -3.67 3.63 2.77
CA VAL A 45 -2.72 2.50 2.68
C VAL A 45 -1.83 2.42 3.91
N PRO A 46 -1.17 3.51 4.38
CA PRO A 46 -0.39 3.46 5.62
C PRO A 46 -1.22 3.09 6.85
N ASP A 47 -2.46 3.59 6.96
CA ASP A 47 -3.36 3.23 8.06
C ASP A 47 -3.72 1.75 8.05
N SER A 48 -3.99 1.19 6.87
CA SER A 48 -4.27 -0.24 6.68
C SER A 48 -3.06 -1.10 7.06
N ALA A 49 -1.86 -0.72 6.58
CA ALA A 49 -0.61 -1.40 6.91
C ALA A 49 -0.31 -1.37 8.41
N GLY A 50 -0.43 -0.21 9.06
CA GLY A 50 -0.25 -0.08 10.50
C GLY A 50 -1.25 -0.91 11.31
N ARG A 51 -2.53 -0.97 10.90
CA ARG A 51 -3.52 -1.85 11.56
C ARG A 51 -3.18 -3.32 11.38
N ALA A 52 -2.86 -3.74 10.16
CA ALA A 52 -2.49 -5.11 9.87
C ALA A 52 -1.24 -5.52 10.67
N ALA A 53 -0.24 -4.63 10.80
CA ALA A 53 1.00 -4.92 11.50
C ALA A 53 0.79 -5.18 13.00
N ARG A 54 -0.14 -4.46 13.65
CA ARG A 54 -0.50 -4.71 15.06
C ARG A 54 -1.15 -6.07 15.30
N THR A 55 -1.77 -6.67 14.28
CA THR A 55 -2.54 -7.92 14.41
C THR A 55 -1.81 -9.12 13.82
N ALA A 56 -1.26 -8.98 12.62
CA ALA A 56 -0.59 -10.04 11.87
C ALA A 56 0.94 -10.03 12.04
N GLY A 57 1.49 -9.00 12.69
CA GLY A 57 2.92 -8.79 12.85
C GLY A 57 3.52 -7.95 11.72
N GLN A 58 4.46 -7.07 12.09
CA GLN A 58 5.18 -6.19 11.18
C GLN A 58 5.83 -6.93 10.01
N GLU A 59 6.56 -8.01 10.29
CA GLU A 59 7.33 -8.74 9.26
C GLU A 59 6.43 -9.31 8.16
N ALA A 60 5.29 -9.91 8.55
CA ALA A 60 4.32 -10.47 7.62
C ALA A 60 3.72 -9.37 6.72
N VAL A 61 3.41 -8.21 7.28
CA VAL A 61 2.86 -7.07 6.54
C VAL A 61 3.88 -6.48 5.57
N VAL A 62 5.12 -6.28 6.01
CA VAL A 62 6.19 -5.76 5.13
C VAL A 62 6.49 -6.74 4.00
N ALA A 63 6.54 -8.04 4.29
CA ALA A 63 6.71 -9.07 3.28
C ALA A 63 5.56 -9.04 2.25
N GLU A 64 4.33 -8.85 2.71
CA GLU A 64 3.16 -8.76 1.84
C GLU A 64 3.17 -7.51 0.95
N ILE A 65 3.51 -6.33 1.50
CA ILE A 65 3.62 -5.09 0.72
C ILE A 65 4.69 -5.23 -0.37
N ARG A 66 5.85 -5.82 -0.03
CA ARG A 66 6.92 -6.09 -1.01
C ARG A 66 6.48 -7.08 -2.07
N ARG A 67 5.81 -8.16 -1.68
CA ARG A 67 5.25 -9.14 -2.62
C ARG A 67 4.27 -8.48 -3.59
N PHE A 68 3.41 -7.59 -3.09
CA PHE A 68 2.47 -6.85 -3.93
C PHE A 68 3.21 -5.90 -4.89
N ALA A 69 4.24 -5.20 -4.41
CA ALA A 69 5.11 -4.40 -5.26
C ALA A 69 5.75 -5.26 -6.35
N ASP A 70 6.29 -6.44 -6.02
CA ASP A 70 6.97 -7.29 -7.01
C ASP A 70 6.01 -7.94 -8.03
N VAL A 71 4.77 -8.25 -7.62
CA VAL A 71 3.77 -8.92 -8.49
C VAL A 71 3.04 -7.91 -9.39
N GLU A 72 2.70 -6.73 -8.87
CA GLU A 72 1.97 -5.70 -9.63
C GLU A 72 2.91 -4.69 -10.34
N VAL A 73 4.20 -4.62 -9.97
CA VAL A 73 5.25 -3.86 -10.70
C VAL A 73 5.92 -4.73 -11.78
N VAL A 74 5.16 -5.62 -12.43
CA VAL A 74 5.57 -6.23 -13.71
C VAL A 74 5.10 -5.39 -14.90
N THR A 75 4.29 -4.35 -14.69
CA THR A 75 3.92 -3.42 -15.77
C THR A 75 3.83 -1.99 -15.23
N SER A 76 4.76 -1.11 -15.57
CA SER A 76 4.52 0.33 -15.82
C SER A 76 5.85 1.00 -16.13
N ASP A 77 5.99 1.41 -17.37
CA ASP A 77 6.97 2.39 -17.86
C ASP A 77 7.38 3.40 -16.77
N PRO A 78 8.68 3.57 -16.43
CA PRO A 78 9.11 4.56 -15.45
C PRO A 78 8.75 6.00 -15.85
N THR A 79 8.40 6.25 -17.12
CA THR A 79 7.84 7.52 -17.60
C THR A 79 6.35 7.70 -17.29
N TRP A 80 5.70 6.69 -16.69
CA TRP A 80 4.31 6.79 -16.27
C TRP A 80 4.15 7.87 -15.19
N PRO A 81 3.29 8.89 -15.42
CA PRO A 81 3.24 10.10 -14.57
C PRO A 81 2.86 9.90 -13.10
N ALA A 82 2.42 8.70 -12.70
CA ALA A 82 2.00 8.40 -11.34
C ALA A 82 2.85 7.30 -10.65
N SER A 83 3.95 6.88 -11.28
CA SER A 83 4.88 5.90 -10.69
C SER A 83 5.47 6.39 -9.36
N GLU A 84 5.85 7.68 -9.28
CA GLU A 84 6.38 8.29 -8.06
C GLU A 84 5.36 8.29 -6.91
N VAL A 85 4.08 8.52 -7.22
CA VAL A 85 3.00 8.46 -6.22
C VAL A 85 2.88 7.05 -5.66
N TRP A 86 2.97 6.03 -6.51
CA TRP A 86 2.91 4.64 -6.06
C TRP A 86 4.07 4.26 -5.16
N VAL A 87 5.31 4.63 -5.55
CA VAL A 87 6.51 4.37 -4.74
C VAL A 87 6.39 5.03 -3.36
N ASP A 88 5.94 6.28 -3.31
CA ASP A 88 5.74 7.04 -2.07
C ASP A 88 4.68 6.40 -1.15
N VAL A 89 3.54 5.97 -1.72
CA VAL A 89 2.48 5.27 -0.98
C VAL A 89 2.98 3.94 -0.39
N LEU A 90 3.75 3.16 -1.14
CA LEU A 90 4.32 1.90 -0.64
C LEU A 90 5.38 2.14 0.44
N ALA A 91 6.24 3.14 0.27
CA ALA A 91 7.26 3.50 1.26
C ALA A 91 6.64 3.90 2.60
N THR A 92 5.65 4.82 2.55
CA THR A 92 4.93 5.27 3.75
C THR A 92 4.13 4.14 4.43
N ALA A 93 3.61 3.18 3.65
CA ALA A 93 2.96 1.99 4.21
C ALA A 93 3.94 1.07 4.95
N VAL A 94 5.15 0.87 4.42
CA VAL A 94 6.21 0.12 5.10
C VAL A 94 6.64 0.83 6.38
N GLU A 95 6.81 2.15 6.35
CA GLU A 95 7.13 2.95 7.54
C GLU A 95 6.05 2.80 8.63
N ALA A 96 4.78 2.90 8.26
CA ALA A 96 3.67 2.73 9.20
C ALA A 96 3.61 1.31 9.81
N ALA A 97 3.86 0.27 9.00
CA ALA A 97 3.95 -1.10 9.49
C ALA A 97 5.12 -1.28 10.47
N ASN A 98 6.28 -0.69 10.18
CA ASN A 98 7.45 -0.72 11.06
C ASN A 98 7.17 -0.02 12.40
N ALA A 99 6.63 1.20 12.36
CA ALA A 99 6.29 1.95 13.56
C ALA A 99 5.26 1.25 14.45
N ALA A 100 4.35 0.47 13.86
CA ALA A 100 3.36 -0.32 14.58
C ALA A 100 3.94 -1.55 15.29
N GLY A 101 5.10 -2.04 14.86
CA GLY A 101 5.83 -3.16 15.47
C GLY A 101 6.80 -2.75 16.58
N GLU A 102 7.13 -1.46 16.68
CA GLU A 102 7.99 -0.94 17.76
C GLU A 102 7.23 -0.89 19.09
N PRO A 103 7.77 -1.47 20.18
CA PRO A 103 7.18 -1.30 21.50
C PRO A 103 7.34 0.16 21.95
N VAL A 104 6.22 0.77 22.39
CA VAL A 104 6.23 2.09 23.04
C VAL A 104 7.10 1.98 24.31
N ARG A 105 8.26 2.65 24.30
CA ARG A 105 9.17 2.71 25.45
C ARG A 105 8.69 3.68 26.51
#